data_AF-A0A1D1XRQ0-F1
#
_entry.id   AF-A0A1D1XRQ0-F1
#
_cell.length_a   1.000
_cell.length_b   1.000
_cell.length_c   1.000
_cell.angle_alpha   90.00
_cell.angle_beta   90.00
_cell.angle_gamma   90.00
#
_symmetry.space_group_name_H-M   'P 1'
#
loop_
_entity.id
_entity.type
_entity.pdbx_description
1 polymer ?
#
loop_
_entity_poly.entity_id
_entity_poly.type
_entity_poly.pdbx_seq_one_letter_code
_entity_poly.pdbx_strand_id
1 'polypeptide(L)'
;THTHTHISFLIRCKMEGEGCVERPLFGGAVSSAFPLRFQDVSNIRDVPDHQEAFADPSRDESIIFELLDLKHDVGDEGSAAWFLRDLATEQDAESSMVLEHSSAVEDFPSGYNGVASTITTAIGQMVYLANLRLKGVGTDVLVAVYEPIMINPLSESARTVGAGPAVPAIQSGCLPASEVFKLAVTSFKVHDWSLFGSGA
;
A
#
# COMPACT_ATOMS: atom_id res chain seq x y z
N THR A 1 -19.30 13.82 23.17
CA THR A 1 -19.05 14.22 21.77
C THR A 1 -17.68 14.87 21.57
N HIS A 2 -16.61 14.40 22.23
CA HIS A 2 -15.29 15.04 22.12
C HIS A 2 -14.08 14.10 22.24
N THR A 3 -14.26 12.81 21.91
CA THR A 3 -13.21 11.78 22.09
C THR A 3 -12.62 11.27 20.76
N HIS A 4 -13.28 11.51 19.62
CA HIS A 4 -12.82 10.98 18.33
C HIS A 4 -11.71 11.84 17.69
N THR A 5 -11.77 13.16 17.83
CA THR A 5 -10.81 14.09 17.22
C THR A 5 -9.42 14.03 17.88
N HIS A 6 -9.35 13.62 19.15
CA HIS A 6 -8.08 13.52 19.89
C HIS A 6 -7.26 12.29 19.50
N ILE A 7 -7.90 11.20 19.06
CA ILE A 7 -7.21 9.97 18.64
C ILE A 7 -6.51 10.17 17.30
N SER A 8 -7.14 10.85 16.34
CA SER A 8 -6.53 11.20 15.06
C SER A 8 -5.33 12.16 15.20
N PHE A 9 -5.33 13.03 16.22
CA PHE A 9 -4.20 13.92 16.50
C PHE A 9 -3.09 13.24 17.31
N LEU A 10 -3.42 12.25 18.16
CA LEU A 10 -2.43 11.48 18.91
C LEU A 10 -1.62 10.49 18.06
N ILE A 11 -2.21 9.94 16.98
CA ILE A 11 -1.46 9.08 16.04
C ILE A 11 -0.33 9.88 15.35
N ARG A 12 -0.49 11.20 15.21
CA ARG A 12 0.53 12.09 14.65
C ARG A 12 1.69 12.39 15.62
N CYS A 13 1.54 12.06 16.91
CA CYS A 13 2.40 12.59 17.99
C CYS A 13 3.16 11.51 18.78
N LYS A 14 3.25 10.27 18.30
CA LYS A 14 3.98 9.22 19.03
C LYS A 14 4.75 8.23 18.16
N MET A 15 5.58 8.76 17.27
CA MET A 15 6.77 8.10 16.69
C MET A 15 7.77 9.22 16.32
N GLU A 16 8.36 9.87 17.33
CA GLU A 16 9.45 10.84 17.14
C GLU A 16 10.68 10.10 16.62
N GLY A 17 10.86 10.02 15.30
CA GLY A 17 12.06 9.44 14.70
C GLY A 17 12.06 9.39 13.18
N GLU A 18 10.89 9.18 12.55
CA GLU A 18 10.81 9.03 11.10
C GLU A 18 9.82 10.01 10.46
N GLY A 19 10.33 10.86 9.57
CA GLY A 19 9.52 11.80 8.82
C GLY A 19 8.66 11.09 7.78
N CYS A 20 7.34 11.09 7.98
CA CYS A 20 6.38 10.73 6.93
C CYS A 20 6.07 11.96 6.07
N VAL A 21 5.93 11.75 4.76
CA VAL A 21 5.60 12.82 3.81
C VAL A 21 4.42 12.39 2.95
N GLU A 22 3.53 13.33 2.64
CA GLU A 22 2.49 13.13 1.62
C GLU A 22 3.13 13.30 0.24
N ARG A 23 3.02 12.28 -0.60
CA ARG A 23 3.61 12.26 -1.95
C ARG A 23 2.52 12.30 -3.02
N PRO A 24 2.74 13.06 -4.10
CA PRO A 24 1.91 12.96 -5.28
C PRO A 24 2.17 11.62 -5.98
N LEU A 25 1.11 11.02 -6.50
CA LEU A 25 1.11 9.80 -7.31
C LEU A 25 0.36 10.09 -8.61
N PHE A 26 0.71 9.39 -9.69
CA PHE A 26 0.06 9.49 -11.00
C PHE A 26 -0.01 10.94 -11.49
N GLY A 27 1.15 11.60 -11.56
CA GLY A 27 1.23 13.01 -11.96
C GLY A 27 0.57 14.00 -10.98
N GLY A 28 0.28 13.58 -9.74
CA GLY A 28 -0.36 14.39 -8.72
C GLY A 28 -1.89 14.31 -8.69
N ALA A 29 -2.49 13.47 -9.53
CA ALA A 29 -3.92 13.19 -9.50
C ALA A 29 -4.35 12.49 -8.19
N VAL A 30 -3.42 11.78 -7.56
CA VAL A 30 -3.59 11.11 -6.27
C VAL A 30 -2.50 11.56 -5.30
N SER A 31 -2.77 11.50 -4.00
CA SER A 31 -1.73 11.56 -2.98
C SER A 31 -1.85 10.44 -1.95
N SER A 32 -0.73 10.03 -1.39
CA SER A 32 -0.65 9.11 -0.25
C SER A 32 0.56 9.47 0.61
N ALA A 33 0.50 9.20 1.91
CA ALA A 33 1.57 9.49 2.86
C ALA A 33 2.26 8.22 3.34
N PHE A 34 3.59 8.24 3.33
CA PHE A 34 4.45 7.16 3.83
C PHE A 34 5.86 7.72 4.14
N PRO A 35 6.73 6.93 4.79
CA PRO A 35 8.05 7.40 5.21
C PRO A 35 8.96 7.91 4.09
N LEU A 36 9.79 8.91 4.42
CA LEU A 36 10.74 9.51 3.48
C LEU A 36 11.78 8.52 2.92
N ARG A 37 12.07 7.42 3.64
CA ARG A 37 13.06 6.41 3.23
C ARG A 37 12.70 5.68 1.94
N PHE A 38 11.42 5.61 1.59
CA PHE A 38 10.96 5.00 0.35
C PHE A 38 11.33 5.90 -0.83
N GLN A 39 12.18 5.41 -1.72
CA GLN A 39 12.67 6.11 -2.89
C GLN A 39 11.91 5.67 -4.13
N ASP A 40 11.60 6.62 -5.00
CA ASP A 40 10.90 6.36 -6.24
C ASP A 40 11.80 5.56 -7.19
N VAL A 41 11.30 4.40 -7.60
CA VAL A 41 12.01 3.42 -8.41
C VAL A 41 12.02 3.79 -9.90
N SER A 42 11.14 4.71 -10.34
CA SER A 42 11.10 5.22 -11.72
C SER A 42 12.41 5.92 -12.14
N ASN A 43 13.22 6.38 -11.17
CA ASN A 43 14.54 6.96 -11.42
C ASN A 43 15.58 5.95 -11.93
N ILE A 44 15.30 4.65 -11.77
CA ILE A 44 16.29 3.58 -11.98
C ILE A 44 15.80 2.56 -13.02
N ARG A 45 14.48 2.33 -13.10
CA ARG A 45 13.85 1.46 -14.10
C ARG A 45 12.54 2.04 -14.59
N ASP A 46 12.13 1.66 -15.79
CA ASP A 46 10.80 1.98 -16.30
C ASP A 46 9.73 1.31 -15.44
N VAL A 47 8.74 2.10 -15.01
CA VAL A 47 7.54 1.64 -14.30
C VAL A 47 6.34 1.93 -15.20
N PRO A 48 5.40 0.98 -15.37
CA PRO A 48 4.18 1.22 -16.13
C PRO A 48 3.42 2.45 -15.62
N ASP A 49 2.72 3.15 -16.51
CA ASP A 49 1.96 4.38 -16.21
C ASP A 49 0.84 4.20 -15.16
N HIS A 50 0.24 3.02 -15.11
CA HIS A 50 -0.76 2.62 -14.12
C HIS A 50 -0.14 2.09 -12.82
N GLN A 51 1.19 2.15 -12.66
CA GLN A 51 1.90 1.75 -11.45
C GLN A 51 2.81 2.86 -10.91
N GLU A 52 2.92 2.92 -9.59
CA GLU A 52 3.88 3.77 -8.88
C GLU A 52 4.60 2.91 -7.84
N ALA A 53 5.91 2.79 -7.95
CA ALA A 53 6.71 1.88 -7.13
C ALA A 53 7.78 2.65 -6.34
N PHE A 54 7.81 2.42 -5.03
CA PHE A 54 8.83 2.97 -4.14
C PHE A 54 9.50 1.87 -3.32
N ALA A 55 10.81 1.99 -3.10
CA ALA A 55 11.59 1.01 -2.36
C ALA A 55 12.44 1.67 -1.27
N ASP A 56 12.60 0.99 -0.15
CA ASP A 56 13.60 1.33 0.85
C ASP A 56 14.87 0.49 0.63
N PRO A 57 15.93 1.06 0.03
CA PRO A 57 17.15 0.32 -0.26
C PRO A 57 17.92 -0.08 0.99
N SER A 58 17.58 0.47 2.16
CA SER A 58 18.20 0.14 3.45
C SER A 58 17.52 -1.03 4.16
N ARG A 59 16.38 -1.53 3.64
CA ARG A 59 15.60 -2.60 4.26
C ARG A 59 15.03 -3.62 3.29
N ASP A 60 15.18 -3.40 1.98
CA ASP A 60 14.57 -4.23 0.92
C ASP A 60 13.03 -4.26 0.98
N GLU A 61 12.44 -3.29 1.66
CA GLU A 61 10.98 -3.07 1.72
C GLU A 61 10.52 -2.29 0.49
N SER A 62 9.29 -2.51 0.05
CA SER A 62 8.71 -1.72 -1.05
C SER A 62 7.23 -1.44 -0.83
N ILE A 63 6.76 -0.35 -1.45
CA ILE A 63 5.35 -0.01 -1.56
C ILE A 63 5.03 0.23 -3.04
N ILE A 64 3.97 -0.40 -3.51
CA ILE A 64 3.50 -0.31 -4.89
C ILE A 64 2.04 0.12 -4.86
N PHE A 65 1.72 1.11 -5.68
CA PHE A 65 0.35 1.51 -6.00
C PHE A 65 0.08 1.11 -7.44
N GLU A 66 -1.08 0.51 -7.69
CA GLU A 66 -1.45 0.04 -9.03
C GLU A 66 -2.92 0.31 -9.31
N LEU A 67 -3.21 0.82 -10.51
CA LEU A 67 -4.56 1.06 -11.01
C LEU A 67 -4.96 -0.10 -11.92
N LEU A 68 -6.06 -0.77 -11.58
CA LEU A 68 -6.60 -1.89 -12.32
C LEU A 68 -8.05 -1.65 -12.72
N ASP A 69 -8.50 -2.29 -13.79
CA ASP A 69 -9.92 -2.37 -14.09
C ASP A 69 -10.67 -3.10 -12.96
N LEU A 70 -11.85 -2.59 -12.61
CA LEU A 70 -12.70 -3.18 -11.57
C LEU A 70 -13.04 -4.64 -11.92
N LYS A 71 -12.68 -5.56 -11.02
CA LYS A 71 -13.01 -6.98 -11.15
C LYS A 71 -14.48 -7.23 -10.79
N HIS A 72 -15.33 -7.35 -11.81
CA HIS A 72 -16.77 -7.55 -11.65
C HIS A 72 -17.17 -8.94 -11.15
N ASP A 73 -16.31 -9.94 -11.35
CA ASP A 73 -16.49 -11.34 -10.94
C ASP A 73 -16.08 -11.60 -9.48
N VAL A 74 -15.46 -10.62 -8.83
CA VAL A 74 -15.02 -10.69 -7.44
C VAL A 74 -15.92 -9.83 -6.56
N GLY A 75 -16.48 -10.43 -5.50
CA GLY A 75 -17.28 -9.71 -4.51
C GLY A 75 -16.46 -8.66 -3.75
N ASP A 76 -17.14 -7.67 -3.17
CA ASP A 76 -16.46 -6.64 -2.39
C ASP A 76 -15.73 -7.22 -1.18
N GLU A 77 -16.48 -8.00 -0.40
CA GLU A 77 -15.98 -8.76 0.74
C GLU A 77 -15.04 -9.85 0.23
N GLY A 78 -13.73 -9.64 0.42
CA GLY A 78 -12.69 -10.58 0.00
C GLY A 78 -11.94 -10.20 -1.28
N SER A 79 -12.21 -9.05 -1.89
CA SER A 79 -11.47 -8.62 -3.09
C SER A 79 -9.95 -8.52 -2.87
N ALA A 80 -9.49 -7.97 -1.74
CA ALA A 80 -8.07 -7.97 -1.39
C ALA A 80 -7.49 -9.39 -1.22
N ALA A 81 -8.25 -10.32 -0.64
CA ALA A 81 -7.79 -11.70 -0.48
C ALA A 81 -7.68 -12.43 -1.84
N TRP A 82 -8.55 -12.09 -2.79
CA TRP A 82 -8.46 -12.57 -4.17
C TRP A 82 -7.16 -12.08 -4.83
N PHE A 83 -6.88 -10.78 -4.78
CA PHE A 83 -5.65 -10.21 -5.36
C PHE A 83 -4.38 -10.76 -4.69
N LEU A 84 -4.40 -10.94 -3.37
CA LEU A 84 -3.28 -11.55 -2.66
C LEU A 84 -3.00 -12.98 -3.12
N ARG A 85 -4.05 -13.77 -3.38
CA ARG A 85 -3.91 -15.14 -3.90
C ARG A 85 -3.41 -15.16 -5.34
N ASP A 86 -3.89 -14.23 -6.15
CA ASP A 86 -3.46 -14.07 -7.55
C ASP A 86 -1.96 -13.78 -7.61
N LEU A 87 -1.49 -12.79 -6.83
CA LEU A 87 -0.05 -12.48 -6.67
C LEU A 87 0.77 -13.68 -6.21
N ALA A 88 0.28 -14.44 -5.23
CA ALA A 88 0.99 -15.63 -4.73
C ALA A 88 1.10 -16.73 -5.80
N THR A 89 0.08 -16.87 -6.65
CA THR A 89 0.04 -17.86 -7.74
C THR A 89 1.03 -17.50 -8.83
N GLU A 90 1.14 -16.22 -9.20
CA GLU A 90 2.09 -15.75 -10.20
C GLU A 90 3.55 -15.88 -9.75
N GLN A 91 3.81 -15.75 -8.45
CA GLN A 91 5.16 -15.84 -7.89
C GLN A 91 5.64 -17.28 -7.62
N ASP A 92 4.88 -18.30 -8.05
CA ASP A 92 5.13 -19.72 -7.75
C ASP A 92 5.37 -19.98 -6.24
N ALA A 93 4.74 -19.14 -5.41
CA ALA A 93 4.92 -19.15 -3.97
C ALA A 93 3.92 -20.13 -3.35
N GLU A 94 4.16 -21.44 -3.52
CA GLU A 94 3.33 -22.52 -2.94
C GLU A 94 3.18 -22.42 -1.40
N SER A 95 3.95 -21.56 -0.73
CA SER A 95 3.98 -21.38 0.72
C SER A 95 3.56 -19.99 1.20
N SER A 96 2.90 -19.16 0.37
CA SER A 96 2.30 -17.91 0.86
C SER A 96 1.03 -18.22 1.66
N MET A 97 1.20 -18.58 2.93
CA MET A 97 0.08 -18.74 3.86
C MET A 97 -0.63 -17.38 3.98
N VAL A 98 -1.83 -17.29 3.41
CA VAL A 98 -2.73 -16.15 3.63
C VAL A 98 -3.07 -16.13 5.13
N LEU A 99 -2.52 -15.16 5.86
CA LEU A 99 -2.88 -14.93 7.25
C LEU A 99 -4.13 -14.04 7.24
N GLU A 100 -5.28 -14.69 7.02
CA GLU A 100 -6.52 -14.01 6.66
C GLU A 100 -7.01 -13.07 7.78
N HIS A 101 -6.85 -11.76 7.56
CA HIS A 101 -7.54 -10.70 8.29
C HIS A 101 -8.21 -9.75 7.29
N SER A 102 -9.35 -10.19 6.75
CA SER A 102 -10.24 -9.36 5.93
C SER A 102 -11.04 -8.44 6.86
N SER A 103 -10.52 -7.26 7.19
CA SER A 103 -11.35 -6.19 7.72
C SER A 103 -11.83 -5.35 6.55
N ALA A 104 -13.14 -5.31 6.31
CA ALA A 104 -13.71 -4.18 5.62
C ALA A 104 -13.43 -2.96 6.51
N VAL A 105 -12.71 -1.96 6.00
CA VAL A 105 -12.70 -0.67 6.69
C VAL A 105 -14.01 0.00 6.29
N GLU A 106 -15.05 -0.29 7.06
CA GLU A 106 -16.31 0.41 6.92
C GLU A 106 -16.09 1.87 7.27
N ASP A 107 -16.35 2.74 6.29
CA ASP A 107 -16.43 4.19 6.40
C ASP A 107 -15.08 4.94 6.49
N PHE A 108 -14.38 5.02 5.35
CA PHE A 108 -13.47 6.15 5.10
C PHE A 108 -14.30 7.43 4.89
N PRO A 109 -13.93 8.57 5.49
CA PRO A 109 -14.84 9.69 5.68
C PRO A 109 -15.20 10.33 4.35
N SER A 110 -16.40 10.06 3.83
CA SER A 110 -17.23 10.87 2.90
C SER A 110 -16.51 11.65 1.77
N GLY A 111 -15.29 11.27 1.41
CA GLY A 111 -14.32 12.13 0.72
C GLY A 111 -14.24 11.89 -0.78
N TYR A 112 -14.90 10.85 -1.28
CA TYR A 112 -14.90 10.48 -2.68
C TYR A 112 -16.11 11.04 -3.43
N ASN A 113 -16.55 12.28 -3.18
CA ASN A 113 -17.61 12.96 -3.95
C ASN A 113 -18.89 12.12 -4.24
N GLY A 114 -19.29 11.21 -3.34
CA GLY A 114 -20.45 10.33 -3.55
C GLY A 114 -20.19 9.10 -4.45
N VAL A 115 -18.95 8.85 -4.86
CA VAL A 115 -18.51 7.61 -5.51
C VAL A 115 -18.59 6.48 -4.50
N ALA A 116 -19.33 5.42 -4.86
CA ALA A 116 -19.38 4.21 -4.06
C ALA A 116 -17.99 3.56 -4.01
N SER A 117 -17.35 3.60 -2.84
CA SER A 117 -16.02 3.06 -2.62
C SER A 117 -16.02 2.03 -1.50
N THR A 118 -15.34 0.90 -1.71
CA THR A 118 -15.13 -0.13 -0.67
C THR A 118 -13.64 -0.39 -0.53
N ILE A 119 -13.16 -0.52 0.71
CA ILE A 119 -11.76 -0.88 0.98
C ILE A 119 -11.74 -2.21 1.71
N THR A 120 -10.98 -3.16 1.18
CA THR A 120 -10.65 -4.40 1.89
C THR A 120 -9.15 -4.58 1.99
N THR A 121 -8.70 -5.28 3.03
CA THR A 121 -7.28 -5.56 3.24
C THR A 121 -7.05 -7.05 3.38
N ALA A 122 -5.88 -7.53 2.97
CA ALA A 122 -5.42 -8.89 3.16
C ALA A 122 -3.94 -8.88 3.55
N ILE A 123 -3.53 -9.85 4.37
CA ILE A 123 -2.16 -9.97 4.86
C ILE A 123 -1.60 -11.32 4.41
N GLY A 124 -0.52 -11.28 3.65
CA GLY A 124 0.30 -12.44 3.30
C GLY A 124 1.55 -12.50 4.18
N GLN A 125 2.37 -13.52 3.94
CA GLN A 125 3.58 -13.75 4.74
C GLN A 125 4.62 -12.61 4.65
N MET A 126 4.74 -11.97 3.48
CA MET A 126 5.71 -10.91 3.21
C MET A 126 5.06 -9.66 2.60
N VAL A 127 3.72 -9.58 2.61
CA VAL A 127 2.99 -8.52 1.91
C VAL A 127 1.72 -8.12 2.68
N TYR A 128 1.50 -6.82 2.78
CA TYR A 128 0.24 -6.22 3.21
C TYR A 128 -0.43 -5.64 1.97
N LEU A 129 -1.66 -6.05 1.69
CA LEU A 129 -2.39 -5.65 0.49
C LEU A 129 -3.71 -4.98 0.86
N ALA A 130 -4.01 -3.86 0.23
CA ALA A 130 -5.32 -3.25 0.22
C ALA A 130 -5.85 -3.18 -1.20
N ASN A 131 -7.15 -3.40 -1.34
CA ASN A 131 -7.88 -3.09 -2.55
C ASN A 131 -8.94 -2.02 -2.24
N LEU A 132 -8.82 -0.86 -2.89
CA LEU A 132 -9.79 0.23 -2.84
C LEU A 132 -10.60 0.19 -4.14
N ARG A 133 -11.85 -0.27 -4.05
CA ARG A 133 -12.75 -0.39 -5.20
C ARG A 133 -13.46 0.93 -5.45
N LEU A 134 -13.12 1.64 -6.51
CA LEU A 134 -13.75 2.90 -6.93
C LEU A 134 -14.83 2.61 -7.99
N LYS A 135 -15.99 2.10 -7.53
CA LYS A 135 -17.02 1.56 -8.44
C LYS A 135 -17.62 2.58 -9.40
N GLY A 136 -17.70 3.86 -8.99
CA GLY A 136 -18.25 4.91 -9.84
C GLY A 136 -17.42 5.18 -11.10
N VAL A 137 -16.14 4.81 -11.08
CA VAL A 137 -15.22 4.95 -12.23
C VAL A 137 -14.69 3.62 -12.74
N GLY A 138 -15.15 2.49 -12.18
CA GLY A 138 -14.78 1.16 -12.66
C GLY A 138 -13.30 0.80 -12.43
N THR A 139 -12.69 1.28 -11.34
CA THR A 139 -11.27 1.01 -11.02
C THR A 139 -11.12 0.30 -9.69
N ASP A 140 -10.26 -0.71 -9.62
CA ASP A 140 -9.68 -1.26 -8.38
C ASP A 140 -8.29 -0.63 -8.19
N VAL A 141 -8.03 -0.01 -7.04
CA VAL A 141 -6.70 0.53 -6.69
C VAL A 141 -6.04 -0.42 -5.69
N LEU A 142 -4.93 -1.02 -6.09
CA LEU A 142 -4.12 -1.86 -5.21
C LEU A 142 -3.05 -1.04 -4.52
N VAL A 143 -2.88 -1.30 -3.22
CA VAL A 143 -1.74 -0.84 -2.43
C VAL A 143 -1.09 -2.07 -1.82
N ALA A 144 0.12 -2.39 -2.27
CA ALA A 144 0.90 -3.52 -1.78
C ALA A 144 2.18 -3.02 -1.08
N VAL A 145 2.36 -3.41 0.18
CA VAL A 145 3.60 -3.15 0.94
C VAL A 145 4.30 -4.47 1.19
N TYR A 146 5.49 -4.63 0.65
CA TYR A 146 6.33 -5.81 0.85
C TYR A 146 7.31 -5.60 2.00
N GLU A 147 7.36 -6.58 2.89
CA GLU A 147 8.32 -6.69 3.99
C GLU A 147 9.03 -8.04 3.86
N PRO A 148 10.30 -8.08 3.43
CA PRO A 148 10.99 -9.34 3.26
C PRO A 148 11.35 -9.96 4.61
N ILE A 149 11.20 -11.28 4.74
CA ILE A 149 11.72 -12.04 5.88
C ILE A 149 13.19 -12.41 5.66
N MET A 150 13.56 -12.63 4.40
CA MET A 150 14.91 -13.00 3.95
C MET A 150 15.30 -12.14 2.75
N ILE A 151 16.46 -11.51 2.86
CA ILE A 151 17.04 -10.68 1.79
C ILE A 151 17.87 -11.58 0.89
N ASN A 152 17.45 -11.67 -0.37
CA ASN A 152 18.11 -12.49 -1.38
C ASN A 152 19.50 -11.93 -1.68
N PRO A 153 20.58 -12.74 -1.74
CA PRO A 153 21.90 -12.28 -2.15
C PRO A 153 21.95 -11.59 -3.52
N LEU A 154 20.98 -11.88 -4.40
CA LEU A 154 20.84 -11.28 -5.71
C LEU A 154 20.00 -9.99 -5.70
N SER A 155 19.39 -9.61 -4.58
CA SER A 155 18.68 -8.34 -4.46
C SER A 155 19.65 -7.17 -4.60
N GLU A 156 19.21 -6.09 -5.25
CA GLU A 156 20.02 -4.87 -5.42
C GLU A 156 20.39 -4.25 -4.07
N SER A 157 19.51 -4.36 -3.08
CA SER A 157 19.72 -3.88 -1.71
C SER A 157 20.69 -4.75 -0.92
N ALA A 158 20.94 -6.02 -1.31
CA ALA A 158 21.75 -6.97 -0.55
C ALA A 158 23.20 -6.48 -0.32
N ARG A 159 23.71 -5.63 -1.22
CA ARG A 159 25.03 -4.98 -1.08
C ARG A 159 25.07 -3.95 0.03
N THR A 160 23.94 -3.32 0.33
CA THR A 160 23.77 -2.27 1.34
C THR A 160 23.44 -2.85 2.70
N VAL A 161 22.53 -3.82 2.73
CA VAL A 161 21.90 -4.32 3.97
C VAL A 161 22.39 -5.70 4.40
N GLY A 162 23.12 -6.39 3.52
CA GLY A 162 23.54 -7.77 3.70
C GLY A 162 22.45 -8.77 3.32
N ALA A 163 22.85 -9.86 2.69
CA ALA A 163 21.96 -10.98 2.44
C ALA A 163 21.70 -11.78 3.73
N GLY A 164 20.51 -12.38 3.85
CA GLY A 164 20.14 -13.19 5.02
C GLY A 164 18.87 -12.71 5.70
N PRO A 165 18.66 -13.06 6.99
CA PRO A 165 17.47 -12.65 7.72
C PRO A 165 17.32 -11.14 7.75
N ALA A 166 16.15 -10.64 7.34
CA ALA A 166 15.85 -9.23 7.38
C ALA A 166 15.76 -8.76 8.84
N VAL A 167 16.33 -7.60 9.13
CA VAL A 167 16.20 -6.96 10.45
C VAL A 167 14.83 -6.29 10.51
N PRO A 168 13.96 -6.57 11.50
CA PRO A 168 12.66 -5.90 11.61
C PRO A 168 12.76 -4.38 11.71
N ALA A 169 11.80 -3.65 11.14
CA ALA A 169 11.83 -2.17 11.05
C ALA A 169 11.92 -1.51 12.42
N ILE A 170 11.15 -2.04 13.39
CA ILE A 170 11.13 -1.52 14.75
C ILE A 170 12.51 -1.59 15.43
N GLN A 171 13.34 -2.58 15.08
CA GLN A 171 14.70 -2.72 15.62
C GLN A 171 15.68 -1.74 14.99
N SER A 172 15.35 -1.24 13.80
CA SER A 172 16.13 -0.21 13.08
C SER A 172 15.64 1.21 13.36
N GLY A 173 14.64 1.39 14.23
CA GLY A 173 14.02 2.69 14.50
C GLY A 173 13.12 3.19 13.36
N CYS A 174 12.75 2.32 12.42
CA CYS A 174 11.86 2.63 11.31
C CYS A 174 10.42 2.24 11.64
N LEU A 175 9.47 2.93 11.00
CA LEU A 175 8.05 2.60 11.02
C LEU A 175 7.84 1.20 10.43
N PRO A 176 7.17 0.28 11.14
CA PRO A 176 6.87 -1.07 10.65
C PRO A 176 6.06 -1.06 9.37
N ALA A 177 6.25 -2.05 8.51
CA ALA A 177 5.53 -2.17 7.24
C ALA A 177 4.00 -2.16 7.42
N SER A 178 3.48 -2.73 8.50
CA SER A 178 2.05 -2.66 8.85
C SER A 178 1.54 -1.23 9.12
N GLU A 179 2.34 -0.39 9.77
CA GLU A 179 2.01 1.02 10.01
C GLU A 179 2.25 1.87 8.75
N VAL A 180 3.26 1.55 7.94
CA VAL A 180 3.45 2.15 6.60
C VAL A 180 2.22 1.86 5.74
N PHE A 181 1.79 0.61 5.67
CA PHE A 181 0.62 0.16 4.95
C PHE A 181 -0.64 0.89 5.41
N LYS A 182 -0.90 0.89 6.72
CA LYS A 182 -2.03 1.60 7.29
C LYS A 182 -1.98 3.09 6.95
N LEU A 183 -0.83 3.74 7.10
CA LEU A 183 -0.70 5.16 6.77
C LEU A 183 -0.97 5.41 5.29
N ALA A 184 -0.39 4.63 4.39
CA ALA A 184 -0.56 4.78 2.94
C ALA A 184 -2.02 4.62 2.51
N VAL A 185 -2.70 3.59 3.01
CA VAL A 185 -4.12 3.33 2.72
C VAL A 185 -5.01 4.41 3.33
N THR A 186 -4.76 4.82 4.58
CA THR A 186 -5.61 5.79 5.29
C THR A 186 -5.40 7.25 4.87
N SER A 187 -4.30 7.54 4.17
CA SER A 187 -4.01 8.87 3.64
C SER A 187 -4.21 8.99 2.14
N PHE A 188 -4.63 7.91 1.47
CA PHE A 188 -4.93 7.89 0.05
C PHE A 188 -6.06 8.86 -0.28
N LYS A 189 -5.81 9.79 -1.21
CA LYS A 189 -6.78 10.79 -1.66
C LYS A 189 -6.71 10.95 -3.17
N VAL A 190 -7.86 11.00 -3.80
CA VAL A 190 -8.00 11.38 -5.21
C VAL A 190 -8.28 12.88 -5.29
N HIS A 191 -7.39 13.61 -5.96
CA HIS A 191 -7.53 15.06 -6.21
C HIS A 191 -8.09 15.32 -7.61
N ASP A 192 -7.72 14.50 -8.59
CA ASP A 192 -8.17 14.60 -9.97
C ASP A 192 -8.77 13.27 -10.45
N TRP A 193 -10.09 13.24 -10.59
CA TRP A 193 -10.83 12.06 -11.03
C TRP A 193 -10.72 11.79 -12.53
N SER A 194 -10.20 12.74 -13.32
CA SER A 194 -9.97 12.52 -14.75
C SER A 194 -8.94 11.42 -15.02
N LEU A 195 -8.13 11.08 -14.00
CA LEU A 195 -7.20 9.94 -14.00
C LEU A 195 -7.88 8.62 -14.39
N PHE A 196 -9.11 8.39 -13.94
CA PHE A 196 -9.84 7.13 -14.16
C PHE A 196 -10.68 7.14 -15.45
N GLY A 197 -10.51 8.16 -16.29
CA GLY A 197 -11.35 8.41 -17.45
C GLY A 197 -12.55 9.31 -17.13
N SER A 198 -13.14 9.87 -18.18
CA SER A 198 -14.26 10.81 -18.08
C SER A 198 -15.57 10.09 -17.73
N GLY A 199 -15.81 9.81 -16.45
CA GLY A 199 -17.07 9.27 -15.93
C GLY A 199 -17.84 10.29 -15.08
N ALA A 200 -18.50 11.23 -15.75
CA ALA A 200 -19.59 12.07 -15.21
C ALA A 200 -20.93 11.55 -15.73
#